data_AF-A0A0B6XXP9-F1
#
_entry.id   AF-A0A0B6XXP9-F1
#
_cell.length_a   1.000
_cell.length_b   1.000
_cell.length_c   1.000
_cell.angle_alpha   90.00
_cell.angle_beta   90.00
_cell.angle_gamma   90.00
#
_symmetry.space_group_name_H-M   'P 1'
#
loop_
_entity.id
_entity.type
_entity.pdbx_description
1 polymer ?
#
loop_
_entity_poly.entity_id
_entity_poly.type
_entity_poly.pdbx_seq_one_letter_code
_entity_poly.pdbx_strand_id
1 'polypeptide(L)'
;LILNSAETKPFTSSAVFILGEIANHRESAARENAAQPLVKLFLHHGKLVPLIHALADWEMSCTVDPNTLFRGNSLLTKMVDELMKIAGMPYLHDTLKSFVDQVISD
;
A
#
# COMPACT_ATOMS: atom_id res chain seq x y z
N LEU A 1 14.67 -3.98 -12.57
CA LEU A 1 15.00 -3.43 -11.23
C LEU A 1 13.76 -3.37 -10.33
N ILE A 2 12.76 -2.52 -10.63
CA ILE A 2 11.56 -2.34 -9.78
C ILE A 2 10.77 -3.65 -9.61
N LEU A 3 10.39 -4.33 -10.69
CA LEU A 3 9.58 -5.56 -10.63
C LEU A 3 10.23 -6.76 -9.93
N ASN A 4 11.54 -6.71 -9.66
CA ASN A 4 12.27 -7.77 -8.94
C ASN A 4 12.54 -7.37 -7.47
N SER A 5 11.93 -6.28 -6.99
CA SER A 5 12.18 -5.77 -5.64
C SER A 5 11.80 -6.76 -4.55
N ALA A 6 10.76 -7.57 -4.75
CA ALA A 6 10.36 -8.62 -3.81
C ALA A 6 11.41 -9.73 -3.63
N GLU A 7 12.30 -9.91 -4.61
CA GLU A 7 13.33 -10.97 -4.61
C GLU A 7 14.68 -10.46 -4.07
N THR A 8 14.81 -9.15 -3.85
CA THR A 8 16.08 -8.52 -3.44
C THR A 8 16.31 -8.70 -1.94
N LYS A 9 17.52 -9.13 -1.57
CA LYS A 9 17.95 -9.28 -0.16
C LYS A 9 19.22 -8.45 0.09
N PRO A 10 19.27 -7.62 1.15
CA PRO A 10 18.15 -7.30 2.05
C PRO A 10 17.06 -6.49 1.32
N PHE A 11 15.80 -6.62 1.76
CA PHE A 11 14.66 -5.94 1.12
C PHE A 11 14.82 -4.40 1.12
N THR A 12 15.51 -3.87 2.13
CA THR A 12 15.85 -2.45 2.27
C THR A 12 16.75 -1.92 1.13
N SER A 13 17.44 -2.78 0.40
CA SER A 13 18.22 -2.42 -0.80
C SER A 13 17.40 -2.48 -2.08
N SER A 14 16.13 -2.86 -2.02
CA SER A 14 15.27 -2.94 -3.19
C SER A 14 14.88 -1.56 -3.72
N ALA A 15 14.65 -1.47 -5.03
CA ALA A 15 14.25 -0.22 -5.66
C ALA A 15 12.91 0.29 -5.12
N VAL A 16 11.95 -0.61 -4.86
CA VAL A 16 10.65 -0.21 -4.27
C VAL A 16 10.83 0.35 -2.87
N PHE A 17 11.66 -0.27 -2.03
CA PHE A 17 11.89 0.21 -0.67
C PHE A 17 12.48 1.63 -0.69
N ILE A 18 13.55 1.83 -1.45
CA ILE A 18 14.21 3.13 -1.57
C ILE A 18 13.25 4.18 -2.13
N LEU A 19 12.51 3.87 -3.19
CA LEU A 19 11.52 4.79 -3.76
C LEU A 19 10.42 5.15 -2.74
N GLY A 20 9.95 4.16 -1.98
CA GLY A 20 8.96 4.34 -0.94
C GLY A 20 9.44 5.24 0.19
N GLU A 21 10.68 5.04 0.66
CA GLU A 21 11.28 5.88 1.70
C GLU A 21 11.41 7.33 1.22
N ILE A 22 11.99 7.56 0.05
CA ILE A 22 12.13 8.91 -0.50
C ILE A 22 10.74 9.54 -0.70
N ALA A 23 9.73 8.77 -1.15
CA ALA A 23 8.36 9.26 -1.38
C ALA A 23 7.58 9.54 -0.10
N ASN A 24 7.93 8.89 1.01
CA ASN A 24 7.25 9.07 2.31
C ASN A 24 7.83 10.21 3.15
N HIS A 25 9.00 10.75 2.82
CA HIS A 25 9.57 11.91 3.53
C HIS A 25 8.77 13.20 3.27
N ARG A 26 8.24 13.77 4.36
CA ARG A 26 7.18 14.80 4.41
C ARG A 26 7.60 16.22 4.02
N GLU A 27 8.84 16.47 3.61
CA GLU A 27 9.35 17.84 3.42
C GLU A 27 8.96 18.50 2.09
N SER A 28 8.27 17.79 1.20
CA SER A 28 7.82 18.35 -0.09
C SER A 28 6.31 18.22 -0.25
N ALA A 29 5.62 19.35 -0.21
CA ALA A 29 4.19 19.48 -0.53
C ALA A 29 3.84 19.08 -2.00
N ALA A 30 4.85 18.72 -2.81
CA ALA A 30 4.72 18.39 -4.23
C ALA A 30 5.04 16.92 -4.57
N ARG A 31 5.31 16.03 -3.60
CA ARG A 31 5.55 14.60 -3.89
C ARG A 31 4.26 13.80 -3.86
N GLU A 32 3.86 13.31 -5.04
CA GLU A 32 2.77 12.35 -5.21
C GLU A 32 3.03 11.06 -4.43
N ASN A 33 1.96 10.46 -3.89
CA ASN A 33 2.02 9.19 -3.18
C ASN A 33 2.50 8.08 -4.13
N ALA A 34 3.73 7.58 -3.93
CA ALA A 34 4.32 6.52 -4.75
C ALA A 34 3.56 5.18 -4.64
N ALA A 35 2.71 4.99 -3.64
CA ALA A 35 1.94 3.77 -3.48
C ALA A 35 1.04 3.49 -4.68
N GLN A 36 0.30 4.48 -5.20
CA GLN A 36 -0.65 4.23 -6.27
C GLN A 36 0.03 3.79 -7.59
N PRO A 37 1.08 4.48 -8.09
CA PRO A 37 1.81 4.01 -9.27
C PRO A 37 2.43 2.62 -9.07
N LEU A 38 2.98 2.34 -7.89
CA LEU A 38 3.56 1.03 -7.57
C LEU A 38 2.50 -0.07 -7.57
N VAL A 39 1.36 0.15 -6.92
CA VAL A 39 0.24 -0.81 -6.91
C VAL A 39 -0.21 -1.11 -8.34
N LYS A 40 -0.46 -0.09 -9.16
CA LYS A 40 -0.87 -0.27 -10.56
C LYS A 40 0.16 -1.05 -11.37
N LEU A 41 1.44 -0.69 -11.24
CA LEU A 41 2.55 -1.37 -11.94
C LEU A 41 2.64 -2.84 -11.58
N PHE A 42 2.64 -3.17 -10.29
CA PHE A 42 2.80 -4.55 -9.84
C PHE A 42 1.54 -5.39 -10.04
N LEU A 43 0.36 -4.78 -9.98
CA LEU A 43 -0.91 -5.43 -10.31
C LEU A 43 -0.93 -5.85 -11.78
N HIS A 44 -0.54 -4.94 -12.69
CA HIS A 44 -0.45 -5.24 -14.13
C HIS A 44 0.48 -6.43 -14.44
N HIS A 45 1.54 -6.61 -13.66
CA HIS A 45 2.51 -7.69 -13.86
C HIS A 45 2.24 -8.93 -12.99
N GLY A 46 1.15 -8.98 -12.24
CA GLY A 46 0.82 -10.12 -11.35
C GLY A 46 1.82 -10.33 -10.21
N LYS A 47 2.61 -9.32 -9.86
CA LYS A 47 3.67 -9.39 -8.84
C LYS A 47 3.33 -8.64 -7.54
N LEU A 48 2.11 -8.12 -7.41
CA LEU A 48 1.72 -7.31 -6.25
C LEU A 48 1.73 -8.09 -4.94
N VAL A 49 1.17 -9.31 -4.92
CA VAL A 49 1.11 -10.13 -3.70
C VAL A 49 2.51 -10.45 -3.15
N PRO A 50 3.48 -10.94 -3.96
CA PRO A 50 4.85 -11.11 -3.50
C PRO A 50 5.49 -9.84 -2.92
N LEU A 51 5.21 -8.68 -3.53
CA LEU A 51 5.74 -7.41 -3.03
C LEU A 51 5.14 -7.03 -1.67
N ILE A 52 3.83 -7.13 -1.53
CA ILE A 52 3.13 -6.84 -0.27
C ILE A 52 3.61 -7.78 0.84
N HIS A 53 3.85 -9.06 0.54
CA HIS A 53 4.40 -10.02 1.48
C HIS A 53 5.81 -9.61 1.94
N ALA A 54 6.71 -9.26 1.02
CA ALA A 54 8.06 -8.83 1.36
C ALA A 54 8.07 -7.54 2.21
N LEU A 55 7.15 -6.61 1.94
CA LEU A 55 6.96 -5.39 2.74
C LEU A 55 6.45 -5.72 4.16
N ALA A 56 5.47 -6.62 4.27
CA ALA A 56 4.89 -7.04 5.54
C ALA A 56 5.93 -7.75 6.42
N ASP A 57 6.70 -8.68 5.85
CA ASP A 57 7.78 -9.37 6.57
C ASP A 57 8.80 -8.38 7.13
N TRP A 58 9.19 -7.40 6.31
CA TRP A 58 10.12 -6.36 6.76
C TRP A 58 9.52 -5.50 7.87
N GLU A 59 8.29 -5.00 7.71
CA GLU A 59 7.64 -4.15 8.72
C GLU A 59 7.42 -4.90 10.04
N MET A 60 7.02 -6.17 9.97
CA MET A 60 6.92 -7.06 11.13
C MET A 60 8.27 -7.25 11.83
N SER A 61 9.35 -7.41 11.07
CA SER A 61 10.70 -7.59 11.64
C SER A 61 11.22 -6.36 12.40
N CYS A 62 10.73 -5.16 12.04
CA CYS A 62 11.15 -3.90 12.61
C CYS A 62 10.16 -3.35 13.66
N THR A 63 8.99 -3.96 13.81
CA THR A 63 7.95 -3.51 14.74
C THR A 63 8.22 -4.03 16.16
N VAL A 64 8.35 -3.11 17.12
CA VAL A 64 8.56 -3.45 18.55
C VAL A 64 7.24 -3.62 19.30
N ASP A 65 6.28 -2.73 19.05
CA ASP A 65 4.94 -2.80 19.65
C ASP A 65 3.93 -3.29 18.60
N PRO A 66 3.33 -4.48 18.77
CA PRO A 66 2.31 -5.00 17.86
C PRO A 66 1.13 -4.05 17.63
N ASN A 67 0.81 -3.15 18.58
CA ASN A 67 -0.27 -2.17 18.44
C ASN A 67 0.04 -1.04 17.43
N THR A 68 1.28 -0.99 16.94
CA THR A 68 1.75 -0.04 15.93
C THR A 68 1.88 -0.65 14.54
N LEU A 69 1.75 -1.98 14.42
CA LEU A 69 1.83 -2.70 13.16
C LEU A 69 0.72 -2.21 12.22
N PHE A 70 1.09 -1.91 10.97
CA PHE A 70 0.17 -1.46 9.92
C PHE A 70 -0.60 -0.15 10.25
N ARG A 71 0.00 0.78 11.00
CA ARG A 71 -0.56 2.15 11.11
C ARG A 71 -0.25 2.96 9.85
N GLY A 72 -1.26 3.68 9.35
CA GLY A 72 -1.40 4.26 8.00
C GLY A 72 -0.34 5.25 7.45
N ASN A 73 0.87 5.30 8.02
CA ASN A 73 1.97 6.12 7.53
C ASN A 73 3.08 5.34 6.80
N SER A 74 3.06 3.99 6.84
CA SER A 74 4.05 3.17 6.15
C SER A 74 3.76 3.02 4.65
N LEU A 75 4.77 2.64 3.87
CA LEU A 75 4.57 2.32 2.45
C LEU A 75 3.56 1.18 2.28
N LEU A 76 3.68 0.12 3.11
CA LEU A 76 2.79 -1.03 3.05
C LEU A 76 1.32 -0.63 3.24
N THR A 77 1.03 0.13 4.30
CA THR A 77 -0.35 0.55 4.60
C THR A 77 -0.94 1.42 3.50
N LYS A 78 -0.14 2.31 2.90
CA LYS A 78 -0.56 3.09 1.73
C LYS A 78 -0.79 2.23 0.49
N MET A 79 0.03 1.21 0.26
CA MET A 79 -0.15 0.29 -0.89
C MET A 79 -1.38 -0.59 -0.71
N VAL A 80 -1.67 -1.05 0.51
CA VAL A 80 -2.90 -1.78 0.82
C VAL A 80 -4.12 -0.89 0.65
N ASP A 81 -4.09 0.37 1.11
CA ASP A 81 -5.18 1.33 0.91
C ASP A 81 -5.48 1.56 -0.59
N GLU A 82 -4.45 1.79 -1.41
CA GLU A 82 -4.62 1.95 -2.86
C GLU A 82 -5.13 0.67 -3.54
N LEU A 83 -4.71 -0.51 -3.09
CA LEU A 83 -5.26 -1.78 -3.57
C LEU A 83 -6.75 -1.91 -3.19
N MET A 84 -7.13 -1.54 -1.97
CA MET A 84 -8.53 -1.59 -1.51
C MET A 84 -9.41 -0.60 -2.29
N LYS A 85 -8.89 0.56 -2.68
CA LYS A 85 -9.62 1.47 -3.58
C LYS A 85 -9.84 0.86 -4.96
N ILE A 86 -8.85 0.16 -5.51
CA ILE A 86 -8.96 -0.43 -6.85
C ILE A 86 -9.88 -1.65 -6.85
N ALA A 87 -9.67 -2.58 -5.91
CA ALA A 87 -10.37 -3.88 -5.89
C ALA A 87 -11.62 -3.89 -5.01
N GLY A 88 -11.67 -3.06 -3.97
CA GLY A 88 -12.70 -3.08 -2.94
C GLY A 88 -13.86 -2.11 -3.18
N MET A 89 -13.70 -1.10 -4.04
CA MET A 89 -14.79 -0.13 -4.31
C MET A 89 -16.09 -0.77 -4.81
N PRO A 90 -16.09 -1.74 -5.74
CA PRO A 90 -17.32 -2.44 -6.14
C PRO A 90 -17.99 -3.13 -4.95
N TYR A 91 -17.21 -3.84 -4.13
CA TYR A 91 -17.71 -4.50 -2.91
C TYR A 91 -18.30 -3.49 -1.92
N LEU A 92 -17.64 -2.35 -1.72
CA LEU A 92 -18.10 -1.30 -0.82
C LEU A 92 -19.43 -0.70 -1.29
N HIS A 93 -19.56 -0.46 -2.59
CA HIS A 93 -20.81 0.02 -3.18
C HIS A 93 -21.93 -0.99 -2.99
N ASP A 94 -21.71 -2.26 -3.33
CA ASP A 94 -22.73 -3.30 -3.19
C ASP A 94 -23.18 -3.50 -1.73
N THR A 95 -22.26 -3.32 -0.78
CA THR A 95 -22.52 -3.55 0.64
C THR A 95 -23.18 -2.35 1.32
N LEU A 96 -22.70 -1.13 1.07
CA LEU A 96 -23.06 0.05 1.86
C LEU A 96 -23.97 1.04 1.13
N LYS A 97 -24.08 0.98 -0.20
CA LYS A 97 -24.79 2.01 -0.97
C LYS A 97 -26.24 2.17 -0.52
N SER A 98 -26.98 1.08 -0.35
CA SER A 98 -28.39 1.12 0.06
C SER A 98 -28.59 1.76 1.43
N PHE A 99 -27.70 1.48 2.39
CA PHE A 99 -27.75 2.08 3.72
C PHE A 99 -27.40 3.57 3.70
N VAL A 100 -26.40 3.95 2.92
CA VAL A 100 -26.01 5.36 2.77
C VAL A 100 -27.14 6.15 2.09
N ASP A 101 -27.76 5.60 1.04
CA ASP A 101 -28.89 6.23 0.36
C ASP A 101 -30.10 6.42 1.29
N GLN A 102 -30.35 5.49 2.22
CA GLN A 102 -31.39 5.62 3.24
C GLN A 102 -31.10 6.79 4.20
N VAL A 103 -29.91 6.84 4.79
CA VAL A 103 -29.53 7.90 5.74
C VAL A 103 -29.54 9.29 5.11
N ILE A 104 -29.24 9.41 3.81
CA ILE A 104 -29.27 10.68 3.09
C ILE A 104 -30.71 11.11 2.74
N SER A 105 -31.62 10.14 2.59
CA SER A 105 -33.02 10.40 2.22
C SER A 105 -33.92 10.71 3.43
N ASP A 106 -33.47 10.39 4.64
CA ASP A 106 -34.07 10.76 5.93
C ASP A 106 -33.64 12.17 6.39
#